data_AF-O29644-F1
#
_entry.id   AF-O29644-F1
#
_cell.length_a   1.000
_cell.length_b   1.000
_cell.length_c   1.000
_cell.angle_alpha   90.00
_cell.angle_beta   90.00
_cell.angle_gamma   90.00
#
_symmetry.space_group_name_H-M   'P 1'
#
loop_
_entity.id
_entity.type
_entity.pdbx_description
1 polymer ?
#
loop_
_entity_poly.entity_id
_entity_poly.type
_entity_poly.pdbx_seq_one_letter_code
_entity_poly.pdbx_strand_id
1 'polypeptide(L)'
;MKHKIKLKGSFSLNEKDILDFHPWVKPLLEEVRNRGWNYEFSDVKAEVLVELDLDELKLDLRYYPPRLERFEEGGTYEISAEVGSEPPAVLKVLSIESFKVRVSTKNCWNAAEIDPFKREVNSIKDVLWAFGEEVDKLSQAREVYEVARWLIEKGFKPANNYVIKDYKKLVDMFEKPYKFAVTLEIAVEDENKVPGWEELKKELSKFFYERGTFGGAENGSV
;
A
#
# COMPACT_ATOMS: atom_id res chain seq x y z
N MET A 1 -8.63 -38.10 11.32
CA MET A 1 -9.90 -37.85 10.61
C MET A 1 -9.76 -36.55 9.83
N LYS A 2 -9.92 -36.60 8.50
CA LYS A 2 -9.72 -35.42 7.64
C LYS A 2 -10.95 -34.50 7.61
N HIS A 3 -10.74 -33.25 7.98
CA HIS A 3 -11.74 -32.19 7.96
C HIS A 3 -11.40 -31.18 6.87
N LYS A 4 -12.40 -30.80 6.07
CA LYS A 4 -12.24 -29.78 5.03
C LYS A 4 -12.98 -28.52 5.44
N ILE A 5 -12.27 -27.41 5.53
CA ILE A 5 -12.82 -26.12 5.96
C ILE A 5 -12.54 -25.10 4.88
N LYS A 6 -13.57 -24.38 4.44
CA LYS A 6 -13.40 -23.21 3.59
C LYS A 6 -13.22 -21.97 4.46
N LEU A 7 -12.17 -21.21 4.19
CA LEU A 7 -11.86 -19.97 4.88
C LEU A 7 -11.80 -18.82 3.86
N LYS A 8 -12.33 -17.67 4.24
CA LYS A 8 -12.22 -16.42 3.48
C LYS A 8 -11.61 -15.35 4.39
N GLY A 9 -10.58 -14.66 3.92
CA GLY A 9 -9.84 -13.72 4.73
C GLY A 9 -8.54 -13.22 4.09
N SER A 10 -7.67 -12.63 4.92
CA SER A 10 -6.30 -12.27 4.51
C SER A 10 -5.36 -13.44 4.75
N PHE A 11 -4.54 -13.75 3.75
CA PHE A 11 -3.56 -14.83 3.83
C PHE A 11 -2.18 -14.36 3.37
N SER A 12 -1.13 -14.97 3.91
CA SER A 12 0.23 -14.84 3.37
C SER A 12 0.43 -15.97 2.36
N LEU A 13 0.22 -15.65 1.08
CA LEU A 13 0.41 -16.60 -0.01
C LEU A 13 1.77 -16.37 -0.68
N ASN A 14 2.36 -17.44 -1.18
CA ASN A 14 3.55 -17.42 -2.01
C ASN A 14 3.27 -16.78 -3.38
N GLU A 15 4.30 -16.20 -3.99
CA GLU A 15 4.20 -15.50 -5.28
C GLU A 15 3.58 -16.39 -6.36
N LYS A 16 3.96 -17.66 -6.41
CA LYS A 16 3.46 -18.61 -7.41
C LYS A 16 1.94 -18.71 -7.39
N ASP A 17 1.34 -18.92 -6.22
CA ASP A 17 -0.12 -19.06 -6.11
C ASP A 17 -0.83 -17.77 -6.53
N ILE A 18 -0.28 -16.60 -6.17
CA ILE A 18 -0.85 -15.31 -6.58
C ILE A 18 -0.79 -15.13 -8.11
N LEU A 19 0.34 -15.46 -8.71
CA LEU A 19 0.58 -15.30 -10.15
C LEU A 19 -0.17 -16.32 -11.02
N ASP A 20 -0.55 -17.47 -10.46
CA ASP A 20 -1.39 -18.45 -11.15
C ASP A 20 -2.83 -17.93 -11.30
N PHE A 21 -3.36 -17.19 -10.32
CA PHE A 21 -4.69 -16.56 -10.41
C PHE A 21 -4.67 -15.20 -11.13
N HIS A 22 -3.58 -14.43 -11.01
CA HIS A 22 -3.48 -13.08 -11.58
C HIS A 22 -2.21 -12.88 -12.42
N PRO A 23 -2.05 -13.62 -13.53
CA PRO A 23 -0.83 -13.55 -14.35
C PRO A 23 -0.62 -12.18 -15.01
N TRP A 24 -1.67 -11.36 -15.14
CA TRP A 24 -1.62 -10.02 -15.72
C TRP A 24 -0.72 -9.04 -14.95
N VAL A 25 -0.42 -9.31 -13.66
CA VAL A 25 0.45 -8.44 -12.86
C VAL A 25 1.94 -8.69 -13.15
N LYS A 26 2.31 -9.83 -13.76
CA LYS A 26 3.71 -10.22 -14.02
C LYS A 26 4.55 -9.12 -14.71
N PRO A 27 4.09 -8.45 -15.77
CA PRO A 27 4.88 -7.42 -16.43
C PRO A 27 5.26 -6.27 -15.50
N LEU A 28 4.35 -5.84 -14.62
CA LEU A 28 4.62 -4.79 -13.64
C LEU A 28 5.74 -5.23 -12.67
N LEU A 29 5.67 -6.48 -12.19
CA LEU A 29 6.63 -7.05 -11.25
C LEU A 29 8.01 -7.27 -11.88
N GLU A 30 8.05 -7.68 -13.14
CA GLU A 30 9.29 -7.78 -13.92
C GLU A 30 9.93 -6.41 -14.11
N GLU A 31 9.15 -5.36 -14.39
CA GLU A 31 9.67 -4.00 -14.47
C GLU A 31 10.26 -3.51 -13.15
N VAL A 32 9.63 -3.82 -12.01
CA VAL A 32 10.17 -3.54 -10.67
C VAL A 32 11.54 -4.22 -10.51
N ARG A 33 11.62 -5.52 -10.81
CA ARG A 33 12.88 -6.29 -10.73
C ARG A 33 13.97 -5.74 -11.67
N ASN A 34 13.61 -5.37 -12.91
CA ASN A 34 14.54 -4.84 -13.91
C ASN A 34 15.16 -3.50 -13.49
N ARG A 35 14.53 -2.77 -12.56
CA ARG A 35 15.08 -1.54 -11.96
C ARG A 35 16.00 -1.79 -10.77
N GLY A 36 16.26 -3.06 -10.42
CA GLY A 36 17.02 -3.44 -9.23
C GLY A 36 16.24 -3.25 -7.93
N TRP A 37 14.91 -3.18 -8.02
CA TRP A 37 14.01 -3.08 -6.87
C TRP A 37 13.42 -4.46 -6.54
N ASN A 38 12.90 -4.57 -5.33
CA ASN A 38 12.21 -5.75 -4.84
C ASN A 38 10.72 -5.44 -4.64
N TYR A 39 9.92 -6.50 -4.57
CA TYR A 39 8.53 -6.38 -4.19
C TYR A 39 8.10 -7.50 -3.24
N GLU A 40 6.99 -7.25 -2.55
CA GLU A 40 6.31 -8.22 -1.72
C GLU A 40 4.79 -8.04 -1.89
N PHE A 41 4.05 -9.15 -1.90
CA PHE A 41 2.59 -9.10 -1.84
C PHE A 41 2.14 -8.91 -0.39
N SER A 42 1.20 -8.01 -0.18
CA SER A 42 0.58 -7.77 1.13
C SER A 42 -0.94 -7.75 1.02
N ASP A 43 -1.61 -7.99 2.15
CA ASP A 43 -3.08 -7.97 2.28
C ASP A 43 -3.81 -8.80 1.19
N VAL A 44 -3.33 -10.02 0.94
CA VAL A 44 -3.93 -10.91 -0.07
C VAL A 44 -5.26 -11.44 0.47
N LYS A 45 -6.37 -10.92 -0.06
CA LYS A 45 -7.72 -11.40 0.22
C LYS A 45 -8.01 -12.61 -0.65
N ALA A 46 -8.23 -13.76 -0.03
CA ALA A 46 -8.43 -15.02 -0.74
C ALA A 46 -9.53 -15.87 -0.10
N GLU A 47 -10.04 -16.83 -0.87
CA GLU A 47 -10.76 -17.99 -0.36
C GLU A 47 -9.83 -19.21 -0.47
N VAL A 48 -9.67 -19.95 0.62
CA VAL A 48 -8.83 -21.16 0.66
C VAL A 48 -9.63 -22.35 1.20
N LEU A 49 -9.30 -23.55 0.73
CA LEU A 49 -9.73 -24.81 1.30
C LEU A 49 -8.58 -25.37 2.13
N VAL A 50 -8.81 -25.57 3.42
CA VAL A 50 -7.86 -26.22 4.30
C VAL A 50 -8.36 -27.63 4.61
N GLU A 51 -7.53 -28.62 4.32
CA GLU A 51 -7.75 -30.02 4.71
C GLU A 51 -6.86 -30.36 5.89
N LEU A 52 -7.45 -30.59 7.07
CA LEU A 52 -6.77 -30.91 8.31
C LEU A 52 -6.96 -32.38 8.66
N ASP A 53 -5.90 -33.14 8.83
CA ASP A 53 -5.96 -34.43 9.50
C ASP A 53 -5.77 -34.25 11.00
N LEU A 54 -6.86 -34.21 11.76
CA LEU A 54 -6.80 -33.92 13.21
C LEU A 54 -6.02 -34.97 14.01
N ASP A 55 -5.82 -36.17 13.47
CA ASP A 55 -5.09 -37.24 14.15
C ASP A 55 -3.57 -37.01 14.05
N GLU A 56 -3.13 -36.28 13.03
CA GLU A 56 -1.72 -35.97 12.76
C GLU A 56 -1.38 -34.48 12.96
N LEU A 57 -2.39 -33.61 13.09
CA LEU A 57 -2.23 -32.17 13.22
C LEU A 57 -1.56 -31.80 14.54
N LYS A 58 -0.46 -31.05 14.45
CA LYS A 58 0.16 -30.42 15.61
C LYS A 58 -0.42 -29.02 15.79
N LEU A 59 -1.02 -28.80 16.97
CA LEU A 59 -1.52 -27.51 17.39
C LEU A 59 -0.54 -26.89 18.39
N ASP A 60 -0.13 -25.66 18.12
CA ASP A 60 0.63 -24.83 19.04
C ASP A 60 -0.34 -23.93 19.81
N LEU A 61 -0.38 -24.09 21.13
CA LEU A 61 -1.08 -23.20 22.04
C LEU A 61 -0.08 -22.21 22.64
N ARG A 62 -0.29 -20.92 22.41
CA ARG A 62 0.50 -19.84 23.00
C ARG A 62 -0.37 -18.99 23.90
N TYR A 63 0.17 -18.64 25.06
CA TYR A 63 -0.44 -17.66 25.95
C TYR A 63 0.35 -16.35 25.87
N TYR A 64 -0.36 -15.27 25.57
CA TYR A 64 0.16 -13.92 25.59
C TYR A 64 -0.32 -13.22 26.86
N PRO A 65 0.57 -12.91 27.83
CA PRO A 65 0.18 -12.16 29.01
C PRO A 65 -0.32 -10.75 28.61
N PRO A 66 -1.18 -10.13 29.43
CA PRO A 66 -1.74 -8.80 29.14
C PRO A 66 -0.62 -7.77 28.95
N ARG A 67 -0.72 -6.98 27.88
CA ARG A 67 0.26 -5.93 27.57
C ARG A 67 -0.18 -4.62 28.23
N LEU A 68 0.56 -4.20 29.26
CA LEU A 68 0.34 -2.93 29.96
C LEU A 68 0.27 -1.73 29.00
N GLU A 69 1.13 -1.73 27.98
CA GLU A 69 1.20 -0.67 26.96
C GLU A 69 -0.06 -0.56 26.09
N ARG A 70 -0.87 -1.62 26.02
CA ARG A 70 -2.14 -1.67 25.27
C ARG A 70 -3.38 -1.63 26.17
N PHE A 71 -3.19 -1.44 27.49
CA PHE A 71 -4.26 -1.45 28.49
C PHE A 71 -5.15 -2.71 28.40
N GLU A 72 -4.53 -3.87 28.10
CA GLU A 72 -5.24 -5.15 28.03
C GLU A 72 -5.55 -5.66 29.46
N GLU A 73 -6.82 -5.91 29.77
CA GLU A 73 -7.27 -6.37 31.09
C GLU A 73 -6.96 -7.86 31.36
N GLY A 74 -6.68 -8.65 30.32
CA GLY A 74 -6.43 -10.08 30.43
C GLY A 74 -5.51 -10.61 29.32
N GLY A 75 -4.88 -11.76 29.59
CA GLY A 75 -4.05 -12.42 28.59
C GLY A 75 -4.87 -13.10 27.50
N THR A 76 -4.26 -13.30 26.33
CA THR A 76 -4.90 -13.91 25.16
C THR A 76 -4.28 -15.27 24.87
N TYR A 77 -5.10 -16.28 24.62
CA TYR A 77 -4.63 -17.57 24.09
C TYR A 77 -4.75 -17.58 22.57
N GLU A 78 -3.70 -18.06 21.90
CA GLU A 78 -3.67 -18.31 20.47
C GLU A 78 -3.48 -19.81 20.24
N ILE A 79 -4.37 -20.42 19.45
CA ILE A 79 -4.19 -21.76 18.92
C ILE A 79 -3.81 -21.59 17.45
N SER A 80 -2.66 -22.14 17.07
CA SER A 80 -2.15 -22.10 15.70
C SER A 80 -1.82 -23.50 15.21
N ALA A 81 -1.95 -23.71 13.91
CA ALA A 81 -1.55 -24.93 13.23
C ALA A 81 -0.78 -24.51 11.98
N GLU A 82 0.34 -25.17 11.70
CA GLU A 82 1.03 -24.97 10.44
C GLU A 82 0.22 -25.64 9.32
N VAL A 83 -0.06 -24.88 8.26
CA VAL A 83 -0.82 -25.34 7.09
C VAL A 83 0.05 -25.13 5.86
N GLY A 84 0.35 -26.19 5.13
CA GLY A 84 1.23 -26.18 3.97
C GLY A 84 0.59 -26.83 2.75
N SER A 85 1.37 -27.15 1.73
CA SER A 85 0.88 -27.92 0.57
C SER A 85 0.87 -29.43 0.79
N GLU A 86 1.27 -29.90 1.97
CA GLU A 86 1.49 -31.32 2.28
C GLU A 86 0.76 -31.73 3.57
N PRO A 87 0.37 -33.01 3.72
CA PRO A 87 -0.20 -33.52 4.96
C PRO A 87 0.71 -33.26 6.17
N PRO A 88 0.15 -33.11 7.38
CA PRO A 88 -1.25 -33.37 7.75
C PRO A 88 -2.20 -32.18 7.51
N ALA A 89 -1.72 -31.06 6.99
CA ALA A 89 -2.51 -29.85 6.81
C ALA A 89 -2.27 -29.27 5.42
N VAL A 90 -3.22 -29.48 4.51
CA VAL A 90 -3.11 -29.05 3.10
C VAL A 90 -3.94 -27.78 2.87
N LEU A 91 -3.30 -26.71 2.42
CA LEU A 91 -3.92 -25.48 1.96
C LEU A 91 -4.02 -25.51 0.44
N LYS A 92 -5.24 -25.32 -0.07
CA LYS A 92 -5.51 -25.12 -1.50
C LYS A 92 -6.18 -23.77 -1.71
N VAL A 93 -5.54 -22.89 -2.45
CA VAL A 93 -6.12 -21.60 -2.84
C VAL A 93 -7.28 -21.84 -3.82
N LEU A 94 -8.46 -21.29 -3.51
CA LEU A 94 -9.66 -21.40 -4.34
C LEU A 94 -9.88 -20.16 -5.19
N SER A 95 -9.63 -18.98 -4.63
CA SER A 95 -9.73 -17.71 -5.33
C SER A 95 -8.87 -16.65 -4.64
N ILE A 96 -8.43 -15.65 -5.39
CA ILE A 96 -7.80 -14.44 -4.87
C ILE A 96 -8.64 -13.26 -5.38
N GLU A 97 -9.11 -12.42 -4.46
CA GLU A 97 -10.01 -11.29 -4.76
C GLU A 97 -9.23 -9.99 -4.95
N SER A 98 -8.23 -9.75 -4.10
CA SER A 98 -7.38 -8.57 -4.17
C SER A 98 -6.08 -8.78 -3.44
N PHE A 99 -5.06 -8.01 -3.79
CA PHE A 99 -3.80 -7.92 -3.06
C PHE A 99 -3.19 -6.54 -3.26
N LYS A 100 -2.24 -6.18 -2.41
CA LYS A 100 -1.37 -5.02 -2.56
C LYS A 100 0.03 -5.48 -2.91
N VAL A 101 0.81 -4.58 -3.51
CA VAL A 101 2.23 -4.82 -3.81
C VAL A 101 3.03 -3.73 -3.13
N ARG A 102 3.94 -4.12 -2.23
CA ARG A 102 4.93 -3.22 -1.63
C ARG A 102 6.17 -3.26 -2.50
N VAL A 103 6.66 -2.09 -2.89
CA VAL A 103 7.91 -1.92 -3.63
C VAL A 103 8.97 -1.45 -2.65
N SER A 104 10.12 -2.12 -2.68
CA SER A 104 11.29 -1.80 -1.86
C SER A 104 12.50 -1.58 -2.75
N THR A 105 13.36 -0.65 -2.35
CA THR A 105 14.64 -0.39 -3.01
C THR A 105 15.78 -1.01 -2.22
N LYS A 106 17.02 -0.80 -2.68
CA LYS A 106 18.22 -1.35 -2.03
C LYS A 106 18.35 -0.90 -0.58
N ASN A 107 18.12 0.38 -0.31
CA ASN A 107 18.31 0.98 1.01
C ASN A 107 16.99 1.33 1.71
N CYS A 108 15.84 1.16 1.04
CA CYS A 108 14.54 1.51 1.62
C CYS A 108 13.50 0.39 1.47
N TRP A 109 13.23 -0.31 2.57
CA TRP A 109 12.10 -1.23 2.66
C TRP A 109 10.77 -0.47 2.66
N ASN A 110 9.82 -1.00 1.88
CA ASN A 110 8.46 -0.48 1.71
C ASN A 110 8.44 0.98 1.26
N ALA A 111 9.21 1.32 0.22
CA ALA A 111 9.26 2.65 -0.36
C ALA A 111 7.88 3.15 -0.81
N ALA A 112 7.08 2.27 -1.41
CA ALA A 112 5.69 2.54 -1.76
C ALA A 112 4.85 1.26 -1.68
N GLU A 113 3.55 1.41 -1.44
CA GLU A 113 2.56 0.32 -1.59
C GLU A 113 1.55 0.70 -2.66
N ILE A 114 1.20 -0.24 -3.53
CA ILE A 114 0.23 -0.05 -4.61
C ILE A 114 -0.91 -1.05 -4.55
N ASP A 115 -2.06 -0.61 -5.05
CA ASP A 115 -3.18 -1.45 -5.46
C ASP A 115 -3.13 -1.63 -6.99
N PRO A 116 -2.72 -2.80 -7.50
CA PRO A 116 -2.63 -3.02 -8.93
C PRO A 116 -4.01 -3.19 -9.60
N PHE A 117 -5.07 -3.53 -8.86
CA PHE A 117 -6.43 -3.65 -9.40
C PHE A 117 -7.04 -2.27 -9.65
N LYS A 118 -6.82 -1.34 -8.71
CA LYS A 118 -7.30 0.05 -8.83
C LYS A 118 -6.33 0.96 -9.57
N ARG A 119 -5.10 0.51 -9.81
CA ARG A 119 -3.97 1.33 -10.28
C ARG A 119 -3.74 2.53 -9.38
N GLU A 120 -3.68 2.29 -8.08
CA GLU A 120 -3.48 3.33 -7.08
C GLU A 120 -2.20 3.15 -6.28
N VAL A 121 -1.54 4.24 -5.93
CA VAL A 121 -0.50 4.28 -4.89
C VAL A 121 -1.20 4.49 -3.56
N ASN A 122 -1.18 3.46 -2.71
CA ASN A 122 -1.80 3.45 -1.39
C ASN A 122 -1.01 4.25 -0.36
N SER A 123 0.32 4.15 -0.42
CA SER A 123 1.24 4.80 0.52
C SER A 123 2.60 5.04 -0.12
N ILE A 124 3.27 6.08 0.35
CA ILE A 124 4.67 6.41 0.07
C ILE A 124 5.34 6.58 1.43
N LYS A 125 6.51 6.00 1.63
CA LYS A 125 7.19 6.05 2.92
C LYS A 125 7.73 7.44 3.24
N ASP A 126 7.34 8.00 4.38
CA ASP A 126 7.96 9.21 4.91
C ASP A 126 9.28 8.84 5.61
N VAL A 127 10.36 8.89 4.84
CA VAL A 127 11.72 8.53 5.30
C VAL A 127 12.28 9.56 6.30
N LEU A 128 11.79 10.81 6.24
CA LEU A 128 12.33 11.89 7.09
C LEU A 128 11.96 11.68 8.56
N TRP A 129 10.82 11.02 8.80
CA TRP A 129 10.32 10.68 10.13
C TRP A 129 10.98 9.46 10.78
N ALA A 130 11.78 8.67 10.04
CA ALA A 130 12.47 7.50 10.58
C ALA A 130 13.65 7.90 11.50
N PHE A 131 13.99 7.08 12.50
CA PHE A 131 15.23 7.22 13.25
C PHE A 131 16.43 6.81 12.39
N GLY A 132 17.49 7.63 12.31
CA GLY A 132 18.69 7.35 11.51
C GLY A 132 19.53 8.60 11.21
N GLU A 133 20.73 8.40 10.67
CA GLU A 133 21.63 9.49 10.24
C GLU A 133 21.06 10.25 9.03
N GLU A 134 21.28 11.57 8.98
CA GLU A 134 20.70 12.43 7.93
C GLU A 134 21.14 12.04 6.50
N VAL A 135 22.38 11.58 6.33
CA VAL A 135 22.92 11.20 5.02
C VAL A 135 22.17 9.98 4.46
N ASP A 136 21.92 8.98 5.31
CA ASP A 136 21.14 7.80 4.93
C ASP A 136 19.68 8.16 4.61
N LYS A 137 19.10 9.10 5.36
CA LYS A 137 17.73 9.60 5.09
C LYS A 137 17.61 10.23 3.71
N LEU A 138 18.59 11.05 3.30
CA LEU A 138 18.58 11.69 1.98
C LEU A 138 18.69 10.68 0.83
N SER A 139 19.57 9.69 0.95
CA SER A 139 19.70 8.64 -0.08
C SER A 139 18.43 7.79 -0.17
N GLN A 140 17.87 7.39 0.97
CA GLN A 140 16.61 6.65 1.00
C GLN A 140 15.43 7.50 0.50
N ALA A 141 15.35 8.78 0.83
CA ALA A 141 14.33 9.68 0.31
C ALA A 141 14.43 9.80 -1.22
N ARG A 142 15.65 9.80 -1.77
CA ARG A 142 15.87 9.80 -3.22
C ARG A 142 15.34 8.52 -3.86
N GLU A 143 15.64 7.37 -3.27
CA GLU A 143 15.13 6.07 -3.74
C GLU A 143 13.59 6.01 -3.69
N VAL A 144 12.98 6.50 -2.60
CA VAL A 144 11.52 6.58 -2.48
C VAL A 144 10.91 7.50 -3.54
N TYR A 145 11.54 8.66 -3.79
CA TYR A 145 11.12 9.57 -4.85
C TYR A 145 11.16 8.91 -6.23
N GLU A 146 12.22 8.16 -6.54
CA GLU A 146 12.36 7.46 -7.83
C GLU A 146 11.28 6.39 -8.03
N VAL A 147 10.96 5.62 -6.99
CA VAL A 147 9.86 4.65 -7.02
C VAL A 147 8.52 5.36 -7.21
N ALA A 148 8.23 6.35 -6.38
CA ALA A 148 6.97 7.08 -6.44
C ALA A 148 6.78 7.73 -7.82
N ARG A 149 7.80 8.44 -8.32
CA ARG A 149 7.78 9.05 -9.64
C ARG A 149 7.54 8.03 -10.75
N TRP A 150 8.24 6.89 -10.73
CA TRP A 150 8.03 5.84 -11.73
C TRP A 150 6.59 5.31 -11.72
N LEU A 151 6.00 5.09 -10.54
CA LEU A 151 4.60 4.66 -10.41
C LEU A 151 3.64 5.68 -11.03
N ILE A 152 3.87 6.97 -10.78
CA ILE A 152 3.03 8.04 -11.34
C ILE A 152 3.18 8.11 -12.86
N GLU A 153 4.41 8.02 -13.39
CA GLU A 153 4.68 7.96 -14.83
C GLU A 153 4.03 6.73 -15.48
N LYS A 154 3.87 5.63 -14.74
CA LYS A 154 3.10 4.44 -15.15
C LYS A 154 1.58 4.61 -15.07
N GLY A 155 1.10 5.77 -14.67
CA GLY A 155 -0.33 6.08 -14.58
C GLY A 155 -1.00 5.49 -13.34
N PHE A 156 -0.25 5.20 -12.27
CA PHE A 156 -0.86 4.97 -10.97
C PHE A 156 -1.31 6.30 -10.38
N LYS A 157 -2.50 6.33 -9.78
CA LYS A 157 -3.06 7.53 -9.14
C LYS A 157 -2.85 7.49 -7.63
N PRO A 158 -2.68 8.62 -6.93
CA PRO A 158 -2.66 8.65 -5.47
C PRO A 158 -4.02 8.20 -4.91
N ALA A 159 -4.03 7.24 -3.99
CA ALA A 159 -5.27 6.75 -3.38
C ALA A 159 -5.94 7.79 -2.46
N ASN A 160 -5.15 8.71 -1.90
CA ASN A 160 -5.63 9.70 -0.93
C ASN A 160 -4.71 10.94 -0.86
N ASN A 161 -5.16 11.96 -0.12
CA ASN A 161 -4.44 13.22 0.06
C ASN A 161 -3.10 13.07 0.82
N TYR A 162 -2.91 12.02 1.63
CA TYR A 162 -1.63 11.78 2.30
C TYR A 162 -0.56 11.40 1.29
N VAL A 163 -0.88 10.49 0.36
CA VAL A 163 0.02 10.10 -0.73
C VAL A 163 0.41 11.30 -1.60
N ILE A 164 -0.53 12.19 -1.90
CA ILE A 164 -0.26 13.44 -2.64
C ILE A 164 0.73 14.32 -1.86
N LYS A 165 0.49 14.51 -0.56
CA LYS A 165 1.37 15.33 0.30
C LYS A 165 2.77 14.75 0.39
N ASP A 166 2.90 13.44 0.61
CA ASP A 166 4.19 12.79 0.73
C ASP A 166 4.96 12.80 -0.58
N TYR A 167 4.27 12.59 -1.71
CA TYR A 167 4.91 12.75 -3.02
C TYR A 167 5.34 14.20 -3.29
N LYS A 168 4.51 15.19 -2.92
CA LYS A 168 4.85 16.60 -3.08
C LYS A 168 6.11 16.98 -2.29
N LYS A 169 6.25 16.50 -1.04
CA LYS A 169 7.49 16.71 -0.25
C LYS A 169 8.72 16.21 -1.01
N LEU A 170 8.63 15.03 -1.62
CA LEU A 170 9.73 14.43 -2.39
C LEU A 170 10.06 15.26 -3.65
N VAL A 171 9.04 15.70 -4.39
CA VAL A 171 9.21 16.58 -5.57
C VAL A 171 9.86 17.91 -5.17
N ASP A 172 9.38 18.54 -4.10
CA ASP A 172 9.95 19.79 -3.57
C ASP A 172 11.43 19.65 -3.21
N MET A 173 11.84 18.49 -2.67
CA MET A 173 13.24 18.21 -2.32
C MET A 173 14.13 17.98 -3.54
N PHE A 174 13.65 17.27 -4.56
CA PHE A 174 14.53 16.73 -5.61
C PHE A 174 14.41 17.39 -6.99
N GLU A 175 13.30 18.06 -7.31
CA GLU A 175 13.09 18.65 -8.63
C GLU A 175 13.32 20.16 -8.71
N LYS A 176 13.62 20.85 -7.58
CA LYS A 176 13.64 22.33 -7.50
C LYS A 176 12.46 22.94 -8.30
N PRO A 177 11.21 22.60 -7.95
CA PRO A 177 10.06 22.93 -8.79
C PRO A 177 9.94 24.44 -8.97
N TYR A 178 9.68 24.86 -10.22
CA TYR A 178 9.30 26.23 -10.51
C TYR A 178 7.91 26.49 -9.91
N LYS A 179 7.85 27.37 -8.90
CA LYS A 179 6.61 27.75 -8.23
C LYS A 179 6.09 29.06 -8.82
N PHE A 180 4.82 29.07 -9.20
CA PHE A 180 4.11 30.27 -9.63
C PHE A 180 2.74 30.30 -8.97
N ALA A 181 2.25 31.51 -8.68
CA ALA A 181 0.92 31.71 -8.12
C ALA A 181 -0.11 31.76 -9.27
N VAL A 182 -1.23 31.09 -9.08
CA VAL A 182 -2.40 31.19 -9.96
C VAL A 182 -3.55 31.74 -9.13
N THR A 183 -4.04 32.92 -9.50
CA THR A 183 -5.27 33.48 -8.93
C THR A 183 -6.43 33.07 -9.84
N LEU A 184 -7.40 32.34 -9.28
CA LEU A 184 -8.63 31.97 -9.97
C LEU A 184 -9.75 32.87 -9.47
N GLU A 185 -10.35 33.63 -10.38
CA GLU A 185 -11.57 34.40 -10.12
C GLU A 185 -12.73 33.64 -10.77
N ILE A 186 -13.63 33.10 -9.95
CA ILE A 186 -14.70 32.20 -10.38
C ILE A 186 -16.04 32.88 -10.08
N ALA A 187 -16.85 33.09 -11.12
CA ALA A 187 -18.22 33.54 -10.96
C ALA A 187 -19.15 32.34 -10.76
N VAL A 188 -19.93 32.35 -9.68
CA VAL A 188 -20.91 31.31 -9.37
C VAL A 188 -22.23 31.63 -10.04
N GLU A 189 -22.71 30.74 -10.92
CA GLU A 189 -24.02 30.88 -11.58
C GLU A 189 -25.17 30.35 -10.69
N ASP A 190 -24.89 29.32 -9.88
CA ASP A 190 -25.87 28.67 -8.98
C ASP A 190 -25.15 28.23 -7.69
N GLU A 191 -25.40 28.94 -6.59
CA GLU A 191 -24.75 28.70 -5.29
C GLU A 191 -25.01 27.28 -4.76
N ASN A 192 -26.15 26.67 -5.10
CA ASN A 192 -26.49 25.33 -4.61
C ASN A 192 -25.66 24.22 -5.27
N LYS A 193 -24.95 24.54 -6.36
CA LYS A 193 -24.06 23.62 -7.09
C LYS A 193 -22.60 23.81 -6.75
N VAL A 194 -22.26 24.82 -5.94
CA VAL A 194 -20.87 25.09 -5.58
C VAL A 194 -20.41 24.03 -4.59
N PRO A 195 -19.39 23.22 -4.93
CA PRO A 195 -18.82 22.27 -3.97
C PRO A 195 -18.24 23.02 -2.78
N GLY A 196 -18.25 22.37 -1.61
CA GLY A 196 -17.61 22.93 -0.43
C GLY A 196 -16.11 23.17 -0.68
N TRP A 197 -15.50 24.11 0.05
CA TRP A 197 -14.10 24.50 -0.16
C TRP A 197 -13.11 23.32 -0.18
N GLU A 198 -13.31 22.32 0.70
CA GLU A 198 -12.47 21.13 0.75
C GLU A 198 -12.67 20.20 -0.46
N GLU A 199 -13.89 20.14 -0.99
CA GLU A 199 -14.19 19.39 -2.21
C GLU A 199 -13.58 20.10 -3.43
N LEU A 200 -13.74 21.42 -3.54
CA LEU A 200 -13.10 22.23 -4.56
C LEU A 200 -11.56 22.07 -4.54
N LYS A 201 -10.93 22.15 -3.35
CA LYS A 201 -9.48 21.90 -3.20
C LYS A 201 -9.08 20.51 -3.69
N LYS A 202 -9.87 19.49 -3.35
CA LYS A 202 -9.61 18.11 -3.76
C LYS A 202 -9.68 17.97 -5.28
N GLU A 203 -10.71 18.54 -5.90
CA GLU A 203 -10.88 18.51 -7.35
C GLU A 203 -9.80 19.27 -8.10
N LEU A 204 -9.47 20.50 -7.65
CA LEU A 204 -8.38 21.28 -8.23
C LEU A 204 -7.03 20.58 -8.07
N SER A 205 -6.75 20.01 -6.90
CA SER A 205 -5.52 19.24 -6.66
C SER A 205 -5.42 18.06 -7.62
N LYS A 206 -6.52 17.34 -7.84
CA LYS A 206 -6.58 16.25 -8.81
C LYS A 206 -6.40 16.76 -10.26
N PHE A 207 -7.06 17.85 -10.63
CA PHE A 207 -6.97 18.47 -11.95
C PHE A 207 -5.54 18.87 -12.32
N PHE A 208 -4.83 19.54 -11.40
CA PHE A 208 -3.46 19.96 -11.58
C PHE A 208 -2.52 18.74 -11.61
N TYR A 209 -2.74 17.77 -10.72
CA TYR A 209 -1.94 16.56 -10.65
C TYR A 209 -1.98 15.75 -11.95
N GLU A 210 -3.17 15.57 -12.52
CA GLU A 210 -3.35 14.88 -13.81
C GLU A 210 -2.66 15.61 -14.99
N ARG A 211 -2.25 16.88 -14.80
CA ARG A 211 -1.51 17.69 -15.77
C ARG A 211 -0.03 17.87 -15.39
N GLY A 212 0.48 17.09 -14.45
CA GLY A 212 1.89 17.14 -14.03
C GLY A 212 2.24 18.33 -13.15
N THR A 213 1.25 18.94 -12.49
CA THR A 213 1.46 20.11 -11.61
C THR A 213 0.93 19.84 -10.20
N PHE A 214 1.62 20.34 -9.18
CA PHE A 214 1.21 20.17 -7.78
C PHE A 214 0.64 21.47 -7.22
N GLY A 215 -0.69 21.56 -7.15
CA GLY A 215 -1.38 22.67 -6.50
C GLY A 215 -1.34 22.56 -4.97
N GLY A 216 -1.21 23.69 -4.27
CA GLY A 216 -1.57 23.82 -2.87
C GLY A 216 -2.37 25.12 -2.72
N ALA A 217 -3.54 25.05 -2.11
CA ALA A 217 -4.34 26.24 -1.84
C ALA A 217 -3.90 26.84 -0.49
N GLU A 218 -3.32 28.04 -0.52
CA GLU A 218 -3.20 28.88 0.67
C GLU A 218 -4.51 29.64 0.82
N ASN A 219 -5.08 29.67 2.03
CA ASN A 219 -6.32 30.42 2.28
C ASN A 219 -6.02 31.92 2.10
N GLY A 220 -6.48 32.49 0.99
CA GLY A 220 -6.64 33.93 0.87
C GLY A 220 -7.91 34.33 1.62
N SER A 221 -7.79 35.24 2.59
CA SER A 221 -8.94 35.96 3.13
C SER A 221 -9.56 36.77 1.99
N VAL A 222 -10.85 36.52 1.71
CA VAL A 222 -11.70 37.44 0.95
C VAL A 222 -11.99 38.66 1.82
#